data_AF-A0AAD7FHA3-F1
#
_entry.id   AF-A0AAD7FHA3-F1
#
_cell.length_a   1.000
_cell.length_b   1.000
_cell.length_c   1.000
_cell.angle_alpha   90.00
_cell.angle_beta   90.00
_cell.angle_gamma   90.00
#
_symmetry.space_group_name_H-M   'P 1'
#
loop_
_entity.id
_entity.type
_entity.pdbx_description
1 polymer ?
#
loop_
_entity_poly.entity_id
_entity_poly.type
_entity_poly.pdbx_seq_one_letter_code
_entity_poly.pdbx_strand_id
1 'polypeptide(L)'
;MRDEVTAAALGMYDQTGLFLLLCHRFVLMVCDMIRSRELTKYGYAVTHHLIKVLHELVMGYEIGCKFRKMVGAHPVLALLACENRFKSLVGTFHGHRHCRLCQPSHLATYVEGVGCDDLEYCKTFFSKSNALAASTCYTSKLHRKQA
;
A
#
# COMPACT_ATOMS: atom_id res chain seq x y z
N MET A 1 0.44 21.10 24.22
CA MET A 1 1.30 21.91 23.32
C MET A 1 0.70 21.84 21.91
N ARG A 2 -0.19 22.80 21.61
CA ARG A 2 -0.63 23.29 20.29
C ARG A 2 -0.68 22.29 19.11
N ASP A 3 -1.74 21.50 19.01
CA ASP A 3 -2.03 20.69 17.81
C ASP A 3 -2.05 21.54 16.53
N GLU A 4 -2.49 22.78 16.61
CA GLU A 4 -2.46 23.76 15.51
C GLU A 4 -1.05 24.14 15.07
N VAL A 5 -0.10 24.29 16.01
CA VAL A 5 1.30 24.60 15.68
C VAL A 5 2.00 23.39 15.09
N THR A 6 1.71 22.19 15.60
CA THR A 6 2.20 20.94 15.02
C THR A 6 1.65 20.73 13.62
N ALA A 7 0.35 20.99 13.39
CA ALA A 7 -0.27 20.89 12.07
C ALA A 7 0.31 21.92 11.09
N ALA A 8 0.53 23.17 11.52
CA ALA A 8 1.16 24.21 10.70
C ALA A 8 2.60 23.84 10.33
N ALA A 9 3.40 23.35 11.29
CA ALA A 9 4.77 22.93 11.06
C ALA A 9 4.86 21.72 10.10
N LEU A 10 3.95 20.74 10.25
CA LEU A 10 3.89 19.59 9.35
C LEU A 10 3.34 19.97 7.96
N GLY A 11 2.48 20.99 7.87
CA GLY A 11 1.94 21.51 6.62
C GLY A 11 2.96 22.21 5.73
N MET A 12 4.14 22.55 6.25
CA MET A 12 5.25 23.10 5.46
C MET A 12 5.90 22.06 4.55
N TYR A 13 5.72 20.76 4.82
CA TYR A 13 6.32 19.70 4.03
C TYR A 13 5.39 19.23 2.92
N ASP A 14 5.89 19.31 1.68
CA ASP A 14 5.19 18.73 0.52
C ASP A 14 5.05 17.21 0.64
N GLN A 15 6.01 16.55 1.29
CA GLN A 15 5.96 15.12 1.53
C GLN A 15 5.36 14.81 2.89
N THR A 16 4.36 13.95 2.89
CA THR A 16 3.56 13.58 4.06
C THR A 16 3.80 12.13 4.52
N GLY A 17 4.57 11.34 3.75
CA GLY A 17 4.93 9.98 4.10
C GLY A 17 5.42 9.17 2.90
N LEU A 18 5.39 7.84 3.05
CA LEU A 18 5.76 6.86 2.02
C LEU A 18 4.60 5.90 1.75
N PHE A 19 4.33 5.63 0.49
CA PHE A 19 3.52 4.51 0.04
C PHE A 19 4.48 3.40 -0.41
N LEU A 20 4.30 2.20 0.13
CA LEU A 20 5.23 1.10 -0.03
C LEU A 20 4.54 -0.11 -0.65
N LEU A 21 5.23 -0.78 -1.56
CA LEU A 21 4.88 -2.12 -2.00
C LEU A 21 6.03 -3.08 -1.73
N LEU A 22 5.70 -4.19 -1.06
CA LEU A 22 6.59 -5.28 -0.76
C LEU A 22 6.16 -6.54 -1.50
N CYS A 23 7.13 -7.33 -1.95
CA CYS A 23 6.93 -8.74 -2.24
C CYS A 23 7.73 -9.52 -1.20
N HIS A 24 7.03 -10.23 -0.32
CA HIS A 24 7.65 -10.81 0.88
C HIS A 24 8.43 -9.76 1.67
N ARG A 25 9.77 -9.89 1.74
CA ARG A 25 10.66 -8.96 2.44
C ARG A 25 11.41 -8.01 1.52
N PHE A 26 11.09 -8.00 0.23
CA PHE A 26 11.75 -7.17 -0.76
C PHE A 26 10.89 -5.96 -1.09
N VAL A 27 11.50 -4.78 -1.02
CA VAL A 27 10.88 -3.54 -1.46
C VAL A 27 10.87 -3.51 -2.98
N LEU A 28 9.68 -3.58 -3.57
CA LEU A 28 9.50 -3.47 -5.01
C LEU A 28 9.29 -2.03 -5.44
N MET A 29 8.56 -1.25 -4.64
CA MET A 29 8.29 0.15 -4.95
C MET A 29 8.14 1.00 -3.69
N VAL A 30 8.71 2.20 -3.74
CA VAL A 30 8.53 3.27 -2.75
C VAL A 30 8.05 4.52 -3.50
N CYS A 31 6.98 5.14 -3.03
CA CYS A 31 6.47 6.39 -3.56
C CYS A 31 6.35 7.42 -2.43
N ASP A 32 6.90 8.62 -2.63
CA ASP A 32 6.70 9.73 -1.71
C ASP A 32 5.22 10.19 -1.79
N MET A 33 4.52 10.21 -0.66
CA MET A 33 3.14 10.74 -0.61
C MET A 33 3.17 12.26 -0.55
N ILE A 34 2.77 12.91 -1.65
CA ILE A 34 2.79 14.37 -1.81
C ILE A 34 1.47 14.99 -1.40
N ARG A 35 1.51 15.87 -0.38
CA ARG A 35 0.47 16.76 0.16
C ARG A 35 -0.82 16.11 0.67
N SER A 36 -1.05 14.84 0.40
CA SER A 36 -2.37 14.22 0.54
C SER A 36 -2.42 13.07 1.53
N ARG A 37 -1.31 12.74 2.21
CA ARG A 37 -1.15 11.47 2.95
C ARG A 37 -1.55 10.29 2.06
N GLU A 38 -2.01 9.19 2.66
CA GLU A 38 -2.45 8.00 1.94
C GLU A 38 -3.80 8.22 1.24
N LEU A 39 -3.75 8.57 -0.04
CA LEU A 39 -4.91 8.56 -0.93
C LEU A 39 -4.84 7.36 -1.87
N THR A 40 -6.01 6.88 -2.30
CA THR A 40 -6.15 5.76 -3.24
C THR A 40 -5.36 5.95 -4.55
N LYS A 41 -5.05 7.20 -4.94
CA LYS A 41 -4.24 7.51 -6.14
C LYS A 41 -2.89 6.80 -6.16
N TYR A 42 -2.23 6.61 -5.00
CA TYR A 42 -0.96 5.89 -4.94
C TYR A 42 -1.18 4.40 -5.20
N GLY A 43 -2.17 3.80 -4.54
CA GLY A 43 -2.59 2.42 -4.83
C GLY A 43 -2.93 2.22 -6.30
N TYR A 44 -3.68 3.12 -6.94
CA TYR A 44 -3.98 3.02 -8.36
C TYR A 44 -2.73 3.09 -9.25
N ALA A 45 -1.85 4.06 -9.00
CA ALA A 45 -0.63 4.23 -9.80
C ALA A 45 0.29 3.02 -9.69
N VAL A 46 0.47 2.50 -8.46
CA VAL A 46 1.29 1.31 -8.18
C VAL A 46 0.67 0.08 -8.84
N THR A 47 -0.62 -0.18 -8.65
CA THR A 47 -1.32 -1.31 -9.28
C THR A 47 -1.25 -1.24 -10.79
N HIS A 48 -1.48 -0.07 -11.38
CA HIS A 48 -1.38 0.13 -12.83
C HIS A 48 0.03 -0.19 -13.35
N HIS A 49 1.08 0.32 -12.68
CA HIS A 49 2.45 0.06 -13.08
C HIS A 49 2.79 -1.43 -12.97
N LEU A 50 2.45 -2.07 -11.86
CA LEU A 50 2.78 -3.47 -11.63
C LEU A 50 2.04 -4.42 -12.57
N ILE A 51 0.75 -4.18 -12.86
CA ILE A 51 0.03 -4.99 -13.84
C ILE A 51 0.69 -4.89 -15.22
N LYS A 52 1.20 -3.71 -15.61
CA LYS A 52 1.92 -3.58 -16.89
C LYS A 52 3.25 -4.34 -16.94
N VAL A 53 3.90 -4.54 -15.79
CA VAL A 53 5.22 -5.18 -15.71
C VAL A 53 5.12 -6.68 -15.44
N LEU A 54 4.21 -7.09 -14.56
CA LEU A 54 4.08 -8.46 -14.07
C LEU A 54 2.92 -9.21 -14.73
N HIS A 55 2.04 -8.50 -15.45
CA HIS A 55 0.77 -8.99 -15.94
C HIS A 55 -0.13 -9.39 -14.77
N GLU A 56 -0.07 -10.65 -14.36
CA GLU A 56 -0.91 -11.18 -13.29
C GLU A 56 -0.42 -10.77 -11.91
N LEU A 57 -1.32 -10.15 -11.16
CA LEU A 57 -0.98 -9.55 -9.88
C LEU A 57 -2.01 -9.88 -8.81
N VAL A 58 -1.52 -10.46 -7.72
CA VAL A 58 -2.22 -10.51 -6.44
C VAL A 58 -1.56 -9.52 -5.49
N MET A 59 -2.35 -8.59 -4.95
CA MET A 59 -1.85 -7.55 -4.06
C MET A 59 -2.56 -7.62 -2.72
N GLY A 60 -1.81 -7.68 -1.63
CA GLY A 60 -2.32 -7.46 -0.28
C GLY A 60 -2.44 -5.98 0.04
N TYR A 61 -3.57 -5.57 0.62
CA TYR A 61 -3.77 -4.21 1.11
C TYR A 61 -4.73 -4.21 2.31
N GLU A 62 -4.50 -3.35 3.30
CA GLU A 62 -5.36 -3.25 4.50
C GLU A 62 -6.83 -3.03 4.14
N ILE A 63 -7.07 -2.22 3.10
CA ILE A 63 -8.41 -1.96 2.56
C ILE A 63 -8.72 -2.81 1.32
N GLY A 64 -8.08 -3.97 1.14
CA GLY A 64 -8.07 -4.75 -0.09
C GLY A 64 -9.44 -5.05 -0.70
N CYS A 65 -10.45 -5.34 0.12
CA CYS A 65 -11.81 -5.59 -0.38
C CYS A 65 -12.48 -4.32 -0.93
N LYS A 66 -12.26 -3.16 -0.29
CA LYS A 66 -12.74 -1.87 -0.78
C LYS A 66 -11.91 -1.44 -2.00
N PHE A 67 -10.61 -1.68 -1.96
CA PHE A 67 -9.69 -1.37 -3.04
C PHE A 67 -10.02 -2.13 -4.32
N ARG A 68 -10.40 -3.41 -4.24
CA ARG A 68 -10.92 -4.17 -5.39
C ARG A 68 -12.10 -3.45 -6.07
N LYS A 69 -13.08 -3.00 -5.29
CA LYS A 69 -14.25 -2.27 -5.81
C LYS A 69 -13.85 -0.95 -6.45
N MET A 70 -12.95 -0.22 -5.80
CA MET A 70 -12.39 1.04 -6.29
C MET A 70 -11.65 0.86 -7.63
N VAL A 71 -10.83 -0.18 -7.75
CA VAL A 71 -10.17 -0.55 -9.01
C VAL A 71 -11.19 -0.89 -10.10
N GLY A 72 -12.20 -1.71 -9.78
CA GLY A 72 -13.25 -2.09 -10.74
C GLY A 72 -14.15 -0.93 -11.19
N ALA A 73 -14.23 0.15 -10.42
CA ALA A 73 -14.96 1.36 -10.79
C ALA A 73 -14.09 2.40 -11.52
N HIS A 74 -12.77 2.18 -11.62
CA HIS A 74 -11.85 3.15 -12.20
C HIS A 74 -11.85 3.06 -13.74
N PRO A 75 -12.05 4.16 -14.48
CA PRO A 75 -12.29 4.14 -15.93
C PRO A 75 -11.19 3.48 -16.76
N VAL A 76 -9.92 3.66 -16.36
CA VAL A 76 -8.75 3.06 -17.05
C VAL A 76 -8.33 1.73 -16.41
N LEU A 77 -8.12 1.72 -15.10
CA LEU A 77 -7.56 0.57 -14.40
C LEU A 77 -8.50 -0.65 -14.36
N ALA A 78 -9.82 -0.47 -14.45
CA ALA A 78 -10.77 -1.58 -14.40
C ALA A 78 -10.55 -2.60 -15.53
N LEU A 79 -10.38 -2.13 -16.77
CA LEU A 79 -10.13 -3.00 -17.93
C LEU A 79 -8.81 -3.74 -17.77
N LEU A 80 -7.74 -3.00 -17.47
CA LEU A 80 -6.40 -3.55 -17.28
C LEU A 80 -6.36 -4.60 -16.17
N ALA A 81 -7.04 -4.34 -15.04
CA ALA A 81 -7.16 -5.26 -13.93
C ALA A 81 -7.95 -6.52 -14.28
N CYS A 82 -9.02 -6.39 -15.07
CA CYS A 82 -9.82 -7.52 -15.53
C CYS A 82 -9.02 -8.44 -16.46
N GLU A 83 -8.39 -7.87 -17.50
CA GLU A 83 -7.61 -8.59 -18.50
C GLU A 83 -6.43 -9.36 -17.90
N ASN A 84 -5.83 -8.81 -16.83
CA ASN A 84 -4.68 -9.40 -16.17
C ASN A 84 -5.02 -10.10 -14.85
N ARG A 85 -6.28 -10.49 -14.65
CA ARG A 85 -6.73 -11.32 -13.52
C ARG A 85 -6.32 -10.75 -12.14
N PHE A 86 -6.29 -9.42 -12.01
CA PHE A 86 -5.88 -8.75 -10.78
C PHE A 86 -6.76 -9.17 -9.60
N LYS A 87 -6.10 -9.56 -8.49
CA LYS A 87 -6.77 -9.83 -7.21
C LYS A 87 -6.23 -8.90 -6.14
N SER A 88 -7.14 -8.29 -5.39
CA SER A 88 -6.80 -7.47 -4.23
C SER A 88 -7.28 -8.20 -2.98
N LEU A 89 -6.36 -8.51 -2.08
CA LEU A 89 -6.55 -9.30 -0.88
C LEU A 89 -6.37 -8.46 0.36
N VAL A 90 -6.80 -8.99 1.49
CA VAL A 90 -6.66 -8.40 2.82
C VAL A 90 -5.74 -9.30 3.64
N GLY A 91 -4.82 -8.68 4.38
CA GLY A 91 -3.93 -9.41 5.28
C GLY A 91 -4.71 -10.24 6.31
N THR A 92 -4.16 -11.38 6.72
CA THR A 92 -4.86 -12.37 7.55
C THR A 92 -5.38 -11.79 8.88
N PHE A 93 -4.64 -10.85 9.46
CA PHE A 93 -5.00 -10.17 10.71
C PHE A 93 -6.28 -9.34 10.57
N HIS A 94 -6.42 -8.66 9.43
CA HIS A 94 -7.61 -7.85 9.14
C HIS A 94 -8.74 -8.70 8.54
N GLY A 95 -8.40 -9.67 7.70
CA GLY A 95 -9.35 -10.43 6.89
C GLY A 95 -10.38 -11.20 7.72
N HIS A 96 -10.00 -11.74 8.88
CA HIS A 96 -10.94 -12.41 9.79
C HIS A 96 -11.96 -11.47 10.44
N ARG A 97 -11.72 -10.15 10.45
CA ARG A 97 -12.71 -9.16 10.90
C ARG A 97 -13.75 -8.79 9.82
N HIS A 98 -13.56 -9.22 8.58
CA HIS A 98 -14.56 -9.01 7.54
C HIS A 98 -15.72 -10.00 7.66
N CYS A 99 -16.87 -9.64 7.09
CA CYS A 99 -18.02 -10.54 7.03
C CYS A 99 -17.66 -11.84 6.30
N ARG A 100 -18.33 -12.94 6.69
CA ARG A 100 -18.04 -14.29 6.15
C ARG A 100 -18.09 -14.36 4.63
N LEU A 101 -18.94 -13.59 3.97
CA LEU A 101 -19.04 -13.55 2.51
C LEU A 101 -17.85 -12.86 1.83
N CYS A 102 -17.17 -11.95 2.52
CA CYS A 102 -16.00 -11.26 1.99
C CYS A 102 -14.75 -12.15 2.04
N GLN A 103 -14.67 -13.02 3.04
CA GLN A 103 -13.48 -13.83 3.35
C GLN A 103 -13.04 -14.74 2.19
N PRO A 104 -13.91 -15.57 1.57
CA PRO A 104 -13.51 -16.46 0.47
C PRO A 104 -12.89 -15.75 -0.74
N SER A 105 -13.23 -14.49 -0.96
CA SER A 105 -12.74 -13.72 -2.12
C SER A 105 -11.49 -12.89 -1.84
N HIS A 106 -11.15 -12.64 -0.56
CA HIS A 106 -10.12 -11.66 -0.21
C HIS A 106 -9.11 -12.16 0.83
N LEU A 107 -9.30 -13.33 1.46
CA LEU A 107 -8.27 -13.96 2.28
C LEU A 107 -7.33 -14.80 1.43
N ALA A 108 -6.03 -14.66 1.66
CA ALA A 108 -4.98 -15.42 0.99
C ALA A 108 -5.21 -16.94 1.06
N THR A 109 -5.73 -17.44 2.19
CA THR A 109 -6.03 -18.87 2.42
C THR A 109 -6.90 -19.50 1.34
N TYR A 110 -7.77 -18.73 0.69
CA TYR A 110 -8.71 -19.23 -0.32
C TYR A 110 -8.32 -18.86 -1.75
N VAL A 111 -7.13 -18.26 -1.94
CA VAL A 111 -6.66 -17.79 -3.24
C VAL A 111 -5.41 -18.55 -3.64
N GLU A 112 -5.56 -19.38 -4.66
CA GLU A 112 -4.45 -20.14 -5.24
C GLU A 112 -3.36 -19.21 -5.80
N GLY A 113 -2.10 -19.65 -5.67
CA GLY A 113 -0.91 -18.93 -6.15
C GLY A 113 -0.27 -17.96 -5.14
N VAL A 114 -0.94 -17.66 -4.01
CA VAL A 114 -0.40 -16.75 -2.98
C VAL A 114 0.54 -17.46 -2.01
N GLY A 115 0.37 -18.78 -1.82
CA GLY A 115 1.13 -19.55 -0.84
C GLY A 115 0.69 -19.31 0.60
N CYS A 116 1.56 -19.57 1.57
CA CYS A 116 1.30 -19.37 3.01
C CYS A 116 1.60 -17.93 3.46
N ASP A 117 1.34 -16.96 2.59
CA ASP A 117 1.61 -15.55 2.84
C ASP A 117 0.51 -14.91 3.72
N ASP A 118 0.92 -14.11 4.72
CA ASP A 118 -0.01 -13.40 5.59
C ASP A 118 -0.44 -12.02 5.05
N LEU A 119 0.28 -11.51 4.04
CA LEU A 119 0.15 -10.20 3.40
C LEU A 119 0.26 -9.02 4.38
N GLU A 120 1.02 -9.17 5.46
CA GLU A 120 1.16 -8.16 6.54
C GLU A 120 2.56 -7.49 6.56
N TYR A 121 3.40 -7.77 5.57
CA TYR A 121 4.81 -7.33 5.55
C TYR A 121 5.01 -5.83 5.74
N CYS A 122 4.10 -4.99 5.25
CA CYS A 122 4.21 -3.54 5.39
C CYS A 122 4.23 -3.12 6.86
N LYS A 123 3.47 -3.79 7.74
CA LYS A 123 3.48 -3.49 9.18
C LYS A 123 4.83 -3.79 9.80
N THR A 124 5.40 -4.95 9.50
CA THR A 124 6.73 -5.32 10.00
C THR A 124 7.81 -4.39 9.46
N PHE A 125 7.74 -4.04 8.18
CA PHE A 125 8.68 -3.11 7.56
C PHE A 125 8.61 -1.73 8.21
N PHE A 126 7.41 -1.15 8.34
CA PHE A 126 7.24 0.17 8.96
C PHE A 126 7.66 0.14 10.44
N SER A 127 7.32 -0.93 11.17
CA SER A 127 7.77 -1.12 12.55
C SER A 127 9.30 -1.07 12.68
N LYS A 128 10.03 -1.75 11.80
CA LYS A 128 11.51 -1.71 11.77
C LYS A 128 12.03 -0.34 11.34
N SER A 129 11.36 0.34 10.41
CA SER A 129 11.76 1.65 9.90
C SER A 129 11.66 2.77 10.96
N ASN A 130 10.90 2.56 12.03
CA ASN A 130 10.79 3.53 13.13
C ASN A 130 12.14 3.88 13.76
N ALA A 131 13.10 2.95 13.76
CA ALA A 131 14.46 3.23 14.24
C ALA A 131 15.17 4.32 13.42
N LEU A 132 14.79 4.51 12.15
CA LEU A 132 15.33 5.51 11.24
C LEU A 132 14.42 6.74 11.09
N ALA A 133 13.19 6.70 11.62
CA ALA A 133 12.23 7.78 11.43
C ALA A 133 12.74 9.10 12.01
N ALA A 134 13.34 9.08 13.20
CA ALA A 134 13.84 10.29 13.85
C ALA A 134 14.94 11.01 13.05
N SER A 135 15.82 10.26 12.38
CA SER A 135 16.91 10.83 11.57
C SER A 135 16.49 11.16 10.16
N THR A 136 15.47 10.50 9.60
CA THR A 136 15.11 10.64 8.18
C THR A 136 13.86 11.50 7.93
N CYS A 137 12.92 11.61 8.88
CA CYS A 137 11.64 12.29 8.68
C CYS A 137 11.75 13.76 8.25
N TYR A 138 12.78 14.47 8.70
CA TYR A 138 12.99 15.90 8.39
C TYR A 138 14.15 16.14 7.42
N THR A 139 14.70 15.08 6.83
CA THR A 139 15.83 15.22 5.89
C THR A 139 15.34 15.55 4.49
N SER A 140 16.12 16.36 3.78
CA SER A 140 15.85 16.68 2.39
C SER A 140 15.85 15.41 1.53
N LYS A 141 15.24 15.48 0.34
CA LYS A 141 15.26 14.37 -0.64
C LYS A 141 16.68 13.89 -0.98
N LEU A 142 17.67 14.80 -0.94
CA LEU A 142 19.07 14.47 -1.19
C LEU A 142 19.65 13.67 -0.02
N HIS A 143 19.50 14.19 1.21
CA HIS A 143 20.07 13.56 2.40
C HIS A 143 19.43 12.20 2.73
N ARG A 144 18.13 12.01 2.44
CA ARG A 144 17.48 10.68 2.56
C ARG A 144 18.15 9.59 1.71
N LYS A 145 18.76 9.96 0.58
CA LYS A 145 19.45 9.01 -0.32
C LYS A 145 20.90 8.72 0.10
N GLN A 146 21.43 9.49 1.06
CA GLN A 146 22.80 9.38 1.53
C GLN A 146 22.91 8.69 2.90
N ALA A 147 21.78 8.57 3.61
CA ALA A 147 21.66 7.93 4.91
C ALA A 147 21.62 6.40 4.83
#